data_AF-A0A9E4K6T9-F1
#
_entry.id   AF-A0A9E4K6T9-F1
#
_cell.length_a   1.000
_cell.length_b   1.000
_cell.length_c   1.000
_cell.angle_alpha   90.00
_cell.angle_beta   90.00
_cell.angle_gamma   90.00
#
_symmetry.space_group_name_H-M   'P 1'
#
loop_
_entity.id
_entity.type
_entity.pdbx_description
1 polymer ?
#
loop_
_entity_poly.entity_id
_entity_poly.type
_entity_poly.pdbx_seq_one_letter_code
_entity_poly.pdbx_strand_id
1 'polypeptide(L)'
;MKLTDPFGRMERRHQLGYERMRKALREAGIETPDEAKDVISQAWKRGFKIMGVGMLLLLGVLAIIPIAAPLILVVAIIMVGWVVSSNINGQKYINRYIEKEMKP
;
A
#
# COMPACT_ATOMS: atom_id res chain seq x y z
N MET A 1 22.32 -19.30 -2.12
CA MET A 1 20.88 -19.44 -1.77
C MET A 1 20.66 -18.82 -0.41
N LYS A 2 19.65 -17.96 -0.23
CA LYS A 2 19.27 -17.47 1.10
C LYS A 2 18.36 -18.51 1.75
N LEU A 3 18.71 -19.02 2.92
CA LEU A 3 17.94 -20.03 3.67
C LEU A 3 16.48 -19.59 3.94
N THR A 4 16.20 -18.29 3.91
CA THR A 4 14.88 -17.70 4.15
C THR A 4 13.95 -17.66 2.93
N ASP A 5 14.47 -17.89 1.71
CA ASP A 5 13.66 -18.01 0.48
C ASP A 5 14.33 -18.97 -0.51
N PRO A 6 14.22 -20.29 -0.30
CA PRO A 6 14.91 -21.30 -1.11
C PRO A 6 14.46 -21.32 -2.57
N PHE A 7 13.30 -20.74 -2.88
CA PHE A 7 12.71 -20.71 -4.22
C PHE A 7 12.66 -19.30 -4.84
N GLY A 8 13.22 -18.29 -4.18
CA GLY A 8 13.18 -16.90 -4.62
C GLY A 8 11.76 -16.35 -4.85
N ARG A 9 10.73 -16.96 -4.24
CA ARG A 9 9.33 -16.62 -4.50
C ARG A 9 8.99 -15.22 -4.00
N MET A 10 9.53 -14.83 -2.85
CA MET A 10 9.34 -13.50 -2.28
C MET A 10 10.11 -12.46 -3.07
N GLU A 11 11.34 -12.78 -3.47
CA GLU A 11 12.16 -11.88 -4.29
C GLU A 11 11.52 -11.62 -5.66
N ARG A 12 11.01 -12.66 -6.33
CA ARG A 12 10.28 -12.53 -7.59
C ARG A 12 9.00 -11.71 -7.44
N ARG A 13 8.24 -11.88 -6.35
CA ARG A 13 7.04 -11.05 -6.06
C ARG A 13 7.40 -9.58 -5.88
N HIS A 14 8.46 -9.27 -5.14
CA HIS A 14 8.92 -7.90 -4.96
C HIS A 14 9.46 -7.27 -6.25
N GLN A 15 10.12 -8.05 -7.10
CA GLN A 15 10.56 -7.59 -8.43
C GLN A 15 9.37 -7.26 -9.33
N LEU A 16 8.38 -8.16 -9.43
CA LEU A 16 7.16 -7.90 -10.19
C LEU A 16 6.40 -6.67 -9.66
N GLY A 17 6.33 -6.49 -8.34
CA GLY A 17 5.74 -5.30 -7.73
C GLY A 17 6.47 -4.02 -8.11
N TYR A 18 7.81 -4.06 -8.07
CA TYR A 18 8.65 -2.94 -8.49
C TYR A 18 8.47 -2.59 -9.96
N GLU A 19 8.48 -3.58 -10.86
CA GLU A 19 8.32 -3.35 -12.31
C GLU A 19 6.97 -2.71 -12.65
N ARG A 20 5.89 -3.17 -12.01
CA ARG A 20 4.56 -2.57 -12.19
C ARG A 20 4.52 -1.12 -11.70
N MET A 21 5.09 -0.85 -10.52
CA MET A 21 5.16 0.52 -9.98
C MET A 21 5.98 1.42 -10.89
N ARG A 22 7.17 0.96 -11.31
CA ARG A 22 8.06 1.68 -12.24
C ARG A 22 7.34 2.03 -13.54
N LYS A 23 6.65 1.06 -14.15
CA LYS A 23 5.89 1.27 -15.39
C LYS A 23 4.80 2.34 -15.18
N ALA A 24 4.03 2.23 -14.11
CA ALA A 24 2.99 3.21 -13.79
C ALA A 24 3.55 4.63 -13.56
N LEU A 25 4.68 4.77 -12.88
CA LEU A 25 5.33 6.08 -12.66
C LEU A 25 5.81 6.70 -13.99
N ARG A 26 6.41 5.89 -14.88
CA ARG A 26 6.85 6.35 -16.21
C ARG A 26 5.69 6.71 -17.12
N GLU A 27 4.63 5.91 -17.13
CA GLU A 27 3.40 6.21 -17.88
C GLU A 27 2.70 7.47 -17.38
N ALA A 28 2.83 7.77 -16.08
CA ALA A 28 2.36 9.01 -15.49
C ALA A 28 3.29 10.21 -15.74
N GLY A 29 4.41 10.03 -16.44
CA GLY A 29 5.36 11.11 -16.77
C GLY A 29 6.14 11.64 -15.56
N ILE A 30 6.33 10.83 -14.51
CA ILE A 30 7.02 11.26 -13.30
C ILE A 30 8.53 11.14 -13.52
N GLU A 31 9.18 12.28 -13.65
CA GLU A 31 10.60 12.40 -14.00
C GLU A 31 11.45 12.96 -12.85
N THR A 32 10.82 13.60 -11.87
CA THR A 32 11.53 14.18 -10.73
C THR A 32 11.36 13.38 -9.44
N PRO A 33 12.37 13.38 -8.55
CA PRO A 33 12.24 12.80 -7.20
C PRO A 33 11.09 13.39 -6.38
N ASP A 34 10.75 14.66 -6.58
CA ASP A 34 9.74 15.35 -5.78
C ASP A 34 8.31 14.98 -6.23
N GLU A 35 8.07 14.85 -7.54
CA GLU A 35 6.80 14.30 -8.05
C GLU A 35 6.58 12.86 -7.56
N ALA A 36 7.64 12.05 -7.51
CA ALA A 36 7.57 10.68 -6.99
C ALA A 36 7.22 10.65 -5.48
N LYS A 37 7.74 11.60 -4.68
CA LYS A 37 7.36 11.76 -3.27
C LYS A 37 5.91 12.22 -3.13
N ASP A 38 5.42 13.07 -4.03
CA ASP A 38 4.02 13.48 -4.04
C ASP A 38 3.08 12.30 -4.30
N VAL A 39 3.47 11.33 -5.13
CA VAL A 39 2.71 10.09 -5.29
C VAL A 39 2.60 9.32 -3.97
N ILE A 40 3.67 9.27 -3.16
CA ILE A 40 3.61 8.64 -1.83
C ILE A 40 2.59 9.35 -0.95
N SER A 41 2.65 10.69 -0.89
CA SER A 41 1.70 11.51 -0.11
C SER A 41 0.26 11.30 -0.56
N GLN A 42 0.01 11.27 -1.87
CA GLN A 42 -1.31 11.02 -2.45
C GLN A 42 -1.81 9.60 -2.16
N ALA A 43 -0.94 8.59 -2.20
CA ALA A 43 -1.30 7.22 -1.86
C ALA A 43 -1.77 7.10 -0.40
N TRP A 44 -1.06 7.76 0.52
CA TRP A 44 -1.48 7.84 1.92
C TRP A 44 -2.83 8.55 2.08
N LYS A 45 -3.03 9.71 1.45
CA LYS A 45 -4.31 10.43 1.48
C LYS A 45 -5.46 9.56 0.95
N ARG A 46 -5.26 8.83 -0.14
CA ARG A 46 -6.27 7.91 -0.70
C ARG A 46 -6.54 6.74 0.25
N GLY A 47 -5.49 6.15 0.82
CA GLY A 47 -5.61 5.08 1.81
C GLY A 47 -6.45 5.51 3.03
N PHE A 48 -6.18 6.70 3.59
CA PHE A 48 -6.97 7.25 4.69
C PHE A 48 -8.42 7.52 4.31
N LYS A 49 -8.70 8.01 3.08
CA LYS A 49 -10.08 8.18 2.59
C LYS A 49 -10.83 6.86 2.52
N ILE A 50 -10.22 5.83 1.92
CA ILE A 50 -10.82 4.48 1.82
C ILE A 50 -11.06 3.91 3.21
N MET A 51 -10.09 4.05 4.12
CA MET A 51 -10.21 3.61 5.49
C MET A 51 -11.34 4.34 6.23
N GLY A 52 -11.48 5.64 6.04
CA GLY A 52 -12.56 6.44 6.63
C GLY A 52 -13.94 5.98 6.16
N VAL A 53 -14.11 5.75 4.85
CA VAL A 53 -15.37 5.24 4.29
C VAL A 53 -15.67 3.83 4.83
N GLY A 54 -14.69 2.93 4.85
CA GLY A 54 -14.89 1.58 5.41
C GLY A 54 -15.23 1.60 6.90
N MET A 55 -14.60 2.48 7.67
CA MET A 55 -14.91 2.62 9.10
C MET A 55 -16.34 3.13 9.32
N LEU A 56 -16.80 4.10 8.53
CA LEU A 56 -18.18 4.59 8.59
C LEU A 56 -19.19 3.47 8.28
N LEU A 57 -18.90 2.63 7.29
CA LEU A 57 -19.75 1.46 6.98
C LEU A 57 -19.78 0.46 8.12
N LEU A 58 -18.63 0.15 8.72
CA LEU A 58 -18.55 -0.76 9.88
C LEU A 58 -19.34 -0.23 11.08
N LEU A 59 -19.27 1.09 11.35
CA LEU A 59 -20.07 1.73 12.39
C LEU A 59 -21.58 1.68 12.08
N GLY A 60 -21.96 1.87 10.82
CA GLY A 60 -23.35 1.72 10.38
C GLY A 60 -23.90 0.32 10.62
N VAL A 61 -23.11 -0.72 10.31
CA VAL A 61 -23.49 -2.12 10.59
C VAL A 61 -23.60 -2.36 12.10
N LEU A 62 -22.65 -1.84 12.88
CA LEU A 62 -22.65 -1.97 14.34
C LEU A 62 -23.89 -1.34 14.98
N ALA A 63 -24.37 -0.21 14.44
CA ALA A 63 -25.57 0.46 14.93
C ALA A 63 -26.85 -0.37 14.71
N ILE A 64 -26.89 -1.21 13.67
CA ILE A 64 -28.05 -2.08 13.36
C ILE A 64 -27.92 -3.43 14.07
N ILE A 65 -26.70 -3.99 14.15
CA ILE A 65 -26.43 -5.34 14.66
C ILE A 65 -25.30 -5.25 15.71
N PRO A 66 -25.59 -4.77 16.93
CA PRO A 66 -24.56 -4.58 17.95
C PRO A 66 -23.92 -5.89 18.42
N ILE A 67 -24.63 -7.03 18.30
CA ILE A 67 -24.09 -8.35 18.65
C ILE A 67 -22.91 -8.77 17.75
N ALA A 68 -22.76 -8.15 16.57
CA ALA A 68 -21.64 -8.41 15.66
C ALA A 68 -20.36 -7.62 16.02
N ALA A 69 -20.36 -6.83 17.10
CA ALA A 69 -19.22 -6.02 17.55
C ALA A 69 -17.84 -6.73 17.52
N PRO A 70 -17.66 -7.94 18.07
CA PRO A 70 -16.35 -8.60 18.04
C PRO A 70 -15.89 -8.94 16.61
N LEU A 71 -16.81 -9.33 15.72
CA LEU A 71 -16.48 -9.59 14.32
C LEU A 71 -16.09 -8.30 13.58
N ILE A 72 -16.84 -7.22 13.81
CA ILE A 72 -16.57 -5.90 13.23
C ILE A 72 -15.19 -5.39 13.66
N LEU A 73 -14.82 -5.58 14.93
CA LEU A 73 -13.50 -5.22 15.44
C LEU A 73 -12.36 -5.94 14.71
N VAL A 74 -12.50 -7.26 14.50
CA VAL A 74 -11.50 -8.06 13.77
C VAL A 74 -11.36 -7.55 12.33
N VAL A 75 -12.48 -7.29 11.65
CA VAL A 75 -12.48 -6.75 10.28
C VAL A 75 -11.80 -5.37 10.23
N ALA A 76 -12.09 -4.50 11.20
CA ALA A 76 -11.46 -3.17 11.29
C ALA A 76 -9.94 -3.28 11.43
N ILE A 77 -9.44 -4.17 12.29
CA ILE A 77 -8.00 -4.39 12.49
C ILE A 77 -7.33 -4.89 11.19
N ILE A 78 -7.95 -5.87 10.53
CA ILE A 78 -7.45 -6.40 9.26
C ILE A 78 -7.40 -5.30 8.20
N MET A 79 -8.45 -4.48 8.11
CA MET A 79 -8.53 -3.37 7.16
C MET A 79 -7.40 -2.35 7.40
N VAL A 80 -7.18 -1.94 8.64
CA VAL A 80 -6.10 -1.01 9.01
C VAL A 80 -4.73 -1.61 8.64
N GLY A 81 -4.47 -2.85 9.06
CA GLY A 81 -3.22 -3.55 8.76
C GLY A 81 -2.96 -3.66 7.26
N TRP A 82 -4.00 -3.95 6.47
CA TRP A 82 -3.92 -4.04 5.03
C TRP A 82 -3.60 -2.69 4.36
N VAL A 83 -4.29 -1.60 4.75
CA VAL A 83 -4.03 -0.25 4.21
C VAL A 83 -2.60 0.20 4.53
N VAL A 84 -2.17 0.04 5.77
CA VAL A 84 -0.82 0.42 6.22
C VAL A 84 0.24 -0.41 5.49
N SER A 85 0.09 -1.74 5.45
CA SER A 85 1.03 -2.63 4.76
C SER A 85 1.12 -2.31 3.26
N SER A 86 -0.02 -2.05 2.61
CA SER A 86 -0.07 -1.69 1.20
C SER A 86 0.69 -0.38 0.93
N ASN A 87 0.47 0.66 1.75
CA ASN A 87 1.15 1.94 1.60
C ASN A 87 2.66 1.85 1.86
N ILE A 88 3.09 1.13 2.91
CA ILE A 88 4.51 0.91 3.21
C ILE A 88 5.20 0.19 2.04
N ASN A 89 4.57 -0.86 1.51
CA ASN A 89 5.13 -1.60 0.37
C ASN A 89 5.21 -0.73 -0.89
N GLY A 90 4.18 0.08 -1.17
CA GLY A 90 4.17 1.03 -2.28
C GLY A 90 5.29 2.06 -2.15
N GLN A 91 5.43 2.67 -0.97
CA GLN A 91 6.50 3.63 -0.67
C GLN A 91 7.89 3.03 -0.86
N LYS A 92 8.10 1.77 -0.44
CA LYS A 92 9.37 1.05 -0.65
C LYS A 92 9.74 0.94 -2.14
N TYR A 93 8.76 0.69 -3.01
CA TYR A 93 9.01 0.61 -4.45
C TYR A 93 9.32 1.97 -5.07
N ILE A 94 8.60 3.02 -4.67
CA ILE A 94 8.82 4.39 -5.15
C ILE A 94 10.19 4.90 -4.69
N ASN A 95 10.55 4.71 -3.42
CA ASN A 95 11.88 5.09 -2.91
C ASN A 95 13.00 4.38 -3.68
N ARG A 96 12.82 3.08 -3.97
CA ARG A 96 13.77 2.32 -4.79
C ARG A 96 13.88 2.86 -6.22
N TYR A 97 12.77 3.33 -6.80
CA TYR A 97 12.76 3.92 -8.14
C TYR A 97 13.52 5.25 -8.17
N ILE A 98 13.26 6.13 -7.20
CA ILE A 98 13.99 7.39 -7.02
C ILE A 98 15.49 7.12 -6.90
N GLU A 99 15.88 6.16 -6.05
CA GLU A 99 17.28 5.86 -5.81
C GLU A 99 18.00 5.27 -7.03
N LYS A 100 17.32 4.43 -7.82
CA LYS A 100 17.96 3.70 -8.94
C LYS A 100 17.89 4.42 -10.28
N GLU A 101 16.92 5.29 -10.48
CA GLU A 101 16.62 5.84 -11.82
C GLU A 101 16.55 7.37 -11.86
N MET A 102 16.55 8.06 -10.71
CA MET A 102 16.38 9.52 -10.64
C MET A 102 17.49 10.23 -9.86
N LYS A 103 18.51 9.50 -9.40
CA LYS A 103 19.76 10.13 -8.95
C LYS A 103 20.62 10.49 -10.17
N PRO A 104 21.28 11.66 -10.18
CA PRO A 104 22.25 12.02 -11.22
C PRO A 104 23.45 11.07 -11.25
#